data_AF-A0A022RRU6-F1
#
_entry.id   AF-A0A022RRU6-F1
#
_cell.length_a   1.000
_cell.length_b   1.000
_cell.length_c   1.000
_cell.angle_alpha   90.00
_cell.angle_beta   90.00
_cell.angle_gamma   90.00
#
_symmetry.space_group_name_H-M   'P 1'
#
loop_
_entity.id
_entity.type
_entity.pdbx_description
1 polymer ?
#
loop_
_entity_poly.entity_id
_entity_poly.type
_entity_poly.pdbx_seq_one_letter_code
_entity_poly.pdbx_strand_id
1 'polypeptide(L)'
;MSKNNNSHEENTSSVLLHYHIFLAALKVLPLPINYEFRIYNDSKSSNWSYDSMLHKIPEEYDMVVADTTIWAPRAEYVDFSLPYSESGAVLVVKNKKPLNMWIFIKPLRWDLWLAIAVASILLGLVLCILERRAIEPNGMTYWFPIAFLV
;
A
#
# COMPACT_ATOMS: atom_id res chain seq x y z
N MET A 1 12.84 -19.81 -1.02
CA MET A 1 12.63 -20.25 0.38
C MET A 1 12.70 -19.02 1.28
N SER A 2 11.58 -18.32 1.48
CA SER A 2 11.45 -17.24 2.46
C SER A 2 10.15 -17.52 3.19
N LYS A 3 10.24 -18.24 4.32
CA LYS A 3 9.11 -18.41 5.22
C LYS A 3 9.02 -17.12 6.01
N ASN A 4 7.88 -16.46 5.85
CA ASN A 4 7.52 -15.18 6.44
C ASN A 4 7.57 -15.29 7.98
N ASN A 5 8.51 -14.59 8.62
CA ASN A 5 8.60 -14.53 10.08
C ASN A 5 7.48 -13.68 10.69
N ASN A 6 6.83 -12.81 9.89
CA ASN A 6 5.81 -11.88 10.36
C ASN A 6 4.51 -12.61 10.73
N SER A 7 4.20 -13.75 10.09
CA SER A 7 2.98 -14.49 10.40
C SER A 7 2.99 -15.04 11.83
N HIS A 8 4.16 -15.29 12.43
CA HIS A 8 4.23 -15.80 13.79
C HIS A 8 4.01 -14.71 14.86
N GLU A 9 4.49 -13.48 14.62
CA GLU A 9 4.24 -12.33 15.50
C GLU A 9 2.84 -11.73 15.32
N GLU A 10 2.30 -11.74 14.10
CA GLU A 10 0.92 -11.29 13.83
C GLU A 10 -0.11 -12.22 14.46
N ASN A 11 0.15 -13.54 14.49
CA ASN A 11 -0.76 -14.50 15.13
C ASN A 11 -0.81 -14.33 16.65
N THR A 12 0.32 -14.08 17.31
CA THR A 12 0.30 -13.76 18.74
C THR A 12 -0.35 -12.40 18.98
N SER A 13 -0.05 -11.40 18.15
CA SER A 13 -0.62 -10.04 18.31
C SER A 13 -2.14 -10.01 18.08
N SER A 14 -2.65 -10.76 17.10
CA SER A 14 -4.09 -10.88 16.84
C SER A 14 -4.81 -11.64 17.95
N VAL A 15 -4.26 -12.77 18.43
CA VAL A 15 -4.83 -13.49 19.58
C VAL A 15 -4.88 -12.59 20.82
N LEU A 16 -3.84 -11.77 21.05
CA LEU A 16 -3.82 -10.79 22.13
C LEU A 16 -4.91 -9.72 21.99
N LEU A 17 -5.18 -9.24 20.76
CA LEU A 17 -6.21 -8.23 20.52
C LEU A 17 -7.62 -8.75 20.90
N HIS A 18 -8.02 -9.90 20.38
CA HIS A 18 -9.33 -10.48 20.63
C HIS A 18 -9.53 -10.80 22.12
N TYR A 19 -8.48 -11.29 22.77
CA TYR A 19 -8.44 -11.54 24.21
C TYR A 19 -8.72 -10.27 25.04
N HIS A 20 -8.04 -9.16 24.74
CA HIS A 20 -8.23 -7.91 25.48
C HIS A 20 -9.63 -7.32 25.29
N ILE A 21 -10.20 -7.39 24.08
CA ILE A 21 -11.57 -6.93 23.80
C ILE A 21 -12.58 -7.75 24.61
N PHE A 22 -12.43 -9.07 24.62
CA PHE A 22 -13.33 -9.95 25.36
C PHE A 22 -13.27 -9.70 26.88
N LEU A 23 -12.06 -9.55 27.45
CA LEU A 23 -11.90 -9.17 28.85
C LEU A 23 -12.51 -7.81 29.18
N ALA A 24 -12.42 -6.84 28.27
CA ALA A 24 -13.04 -5.53 28.45
C ALA A 24 -14.58 -5.65 28.45
N ALA A 25 -15.15 -6.47 27.57
CA ALA A 25 -16.58 -6.74 27.55
C ALA A 25 -17.07 -7.42 28.84
N LEU A 26 -16.33 -8.41 29.35
CA LEU A 26 -16.66 -9.09 30.62
C LEU A 26 -16.67 -8.14 31.82
N LYS A 27 -15.82 -7.11 31.86
CA LYS A 27 -15.81 -6.12 32.96
C LYS A 27 -17.06 -5.23 32.98
N VAL A 28 -17.69 -5.01 31.83
CA VAL A 28 -18.90 -4.19 31.70
C VAL A 28 -20.15 -5.02 32.00
N LEU A 29 -20.08 -6.33 31.77
CA LEU A 29 -21.19 -7.24 32.00
C LEU A 29 -21.39 -7.51 33.51
N PRO A 30 -22.61 -7.39 34.05
CA PRO A 30 -22.91 -7.66 35.46
C PRO A 30 -22.99 -9.17 35.77
N LEU A 31 -22.29 -10.02 35.02
CA LEU A 31 -22.38 -11.48 35.11
C LEU A 31 -21.11 -12.07 35.74
N PRO A 32 -21.22 -12.79 36.88
CA PRO A 32 -20.10 -13.54 37.42
C PRO A 32 -19.88 -14.82 36.59
N ILE A 33 -19.07 -14.70 35.54
CA ILE A 33 -18.72 -15.83 34.67
C ILE A 33 -17.37 -16.40 35.12
N ASN A 34 -17.35 -17.69 35.45
CA ASN A 34 -16.09 -18.43 35.58
C ASN A 34 -15.66 -18.87 34.19
N TYR A 35 -14.50 -18.41 33.73
CA TYR A 35 -13.99 -18.70 32.39
C TYR A 35 -12.58 -19.28 32.47
N GLU A 36 -12.31 -20.28 31.65
CA GLU A 36 -10.97 -20.82 31.43
C GLU A 36 -10.62 -20.63 29.95
N PHE A 37 -9.50 -19.97 29.68
CA PHE A 37 -9.04 -19.79 28.31
C PHE A 37 -8.17 -20.96 27.90
N ARG A 38 -8.59 -21.68 26.85
CA ARG A 38 -7.79 -22.70 26.18
C ARG A 38 -7.50 -22.28 24.75
N ILE A 39 -6.23 -22.35 24.34
CA ILE A 39 -5.82 -22.07 22.97
C ILE A 39 -6.17 -23.28 22.11
N TYR A 40 -6.96 -23.05 21.07
CA TYR A 40 -7.29 -24.09 20.09
C TYR A 40 -6.10 -24.32 19.14
N ASN A 41 -5.62 -25.57 19.09
CA ASN A 41 -4.51 -26.03 18.26
C ASN A 41 -3.16 -25.33 18.51
N ASP A 42 -2.54 -25.61 19.66
CA ASP A 42 -1.13 -25.24 19.97
C ASP A 42 -0.10 -26.02 19.10
N SER A 43 -0.54 -27.12 18.49
CA SER A 43 0.34 -27.95 17.66
C SER A 43 0.40 -27.42 16.21
N LYS A 44 1.56 -27.57 15.56
CA LYS A 44 1.85 -27.23 14.16
C LYS A 44 1.05 -28.08 13.14
N SER A 45 -0.17 -28.48 13.45
CA SER A 45 -1.11 -29.08 12.51
C SER A 45 -1.50 -28.01 11.49
N SER A 46 -1.08 -28.21 10.24
CA SER A 46 -1.43 -27.35 9.10
C SER A 46 -2.88 -27.54 8.63
N ASN A 47 -3.62 -28.49 9.22
CA ASN A 47 -4.96 -28.90 8.77
C ASN A 47 -6.04 -28.47 9.78
N TRP A 48 -5.92 -27.29 10.37
CA TRP A 48 -6.99 -26.74 11.19
C TRP A 48 -7.96 -25.94 10.32
N SER A 49 -9.26 -26.00 10.65
CA SER A 49 -10.31 -25.21 9.99
C SER A 49 -11.18 -24.53 11.05
N TYR A 50 -11.63 -23.31 10.76
CA TYR A 50 -12.62 -22.62 11.59
C TYR A 50 -13.87 -23.48 11.80
N ASP A 51 -14.33 -24.21 10.78
CA ASP A 51 -15.50 -25.08 10.93
C ASP A 51 -15.25 -26.17 11.96
N SER A 52 -14.06 -26.80 11.95
CA SER A 52 -13.70 -27.82 12.95
C SER A 52 -13.66 -27.28 14.39
N MET A 53 -13.24 -26.02 14.56
CA MET A 53 -13.21 -25.34 15.85
C MET A 53 -14.64 -25.06 16.34
N LEU A 54 -15.50 -24.56 15.46
CA LEU A 54 -16.88 -24.22 15.78
C LEU A 54 -17.74 -25.45 16.09
N HIS A 55 -17.51 -26.58 15.40
CA HIS A 55 -18.22 -27.84 15.68
C HIS A 55 -17.91 -28.40 17.08
N LYS A 56 -16.80 -28.01 17.69
CA LYS A 56 -16.42 -28.43 19.05
C LYS A 56 -17.08 -27.60 20.16
N ILE A 57 -17.82 -26.54 19.82
CA ILE A 57 -18.52 -25.71 20.81
C ILE A 57 -19.54 -26.53 21.64
N PRO A 58 -20.43 -27.33 21.03
CA PRO A 58 -21.36 -28.14 21.82
C PRO A 58 -20.70 -29.27 22.63
N GLU A 59 -19.46 -29.68 22.32
CA GLU A 59 -18.82 -30.86 22.93
C GLU A 59 -17.70 -30.54 23.93
N GLU A 60 -16.91 -29.50 23.68
CA GLU A 60 -15.64 -29.25 24.39
C GLU A 60 -15.47 -27.78 24.84
N TYR A 61 -16.16 -26.82 24.22
CA TYR A 61 -15.95 -25.38 24.46
C TYR A 61 -17.26 -24.59 24.51
N ASP A 62 -17.58 -23.86 25.57
CA ASP A 62 -18.83 -23.09 25.58
C ASP A 62 -18.85 -21.90 24.59
N MET A 63 -17.67 -21.36 24.26
CA MET A 63 -17.54 -20.19 23.40
C MET A 63 -16.16 -20.11 22.74
N VAL A 64 -16.12 -19.47 21.57
CA VAL A 64 -14.90 -19.18 20.83
C VAL A 64 -14.69 -17.67 20.71
N VAL A 65 -13.50 -17.22 21.09
CA VAL A 65 -13.03 -15.83 20.90
C VAL A 65 -11.89 -15.85 19.90
N ALA A 66 -12.18 -15.46 18.65
CA ALA A 66 -11.23 -15.45 17.55
C ALA A 66 -11.69 -14.47 16.45
N ASP A 67 -10.89 -14.33 15.39
CA ASP A 67 -11.20 -13.59 14.17
C ASP A 67 -12.22 -14.32 13.26
N THR A 68 -13.25 -14.90 13.85
CA THR A 68 -14.25 -15.69 13.13
C THR A 68 -15.18 -14.78 12.35
N THR A 69 -15.25 -14.99 11.03
CA THR A 69 -16.23 -14.31 10.18
C THR A 69 -17.63 -14.89 10.40
N ILE A 70 -18.60 -14.01 10.66
CA ILE A 70 -20.02 -14.36 10.71
C ILE A 70 -20.45 -14.79 9.31
N TRP A 71 -20.83 -16.05 9.16
CA TRP A 71 -21.23 -16.64 7.89
C TRP A 71 -22.52 -17.43 8.03
N ALA A 72 -23.45 -17.27 7.09
CA ALA A 72 -24.80 -17.82 7.21
C ALA A 72 -24.85 -19.37 7.39
N PRO A 73 -24.05 -20.18 6.66
CA PRO A 73 -23.97 -21.62 6.91
C PRO A 73 -23.40 -21.99 8.29
N ARG A 74 -22.61 -21.11 8.92
CA ARG A 74 -22.11 -21.33 10.29
C ARG A 74 -23.16 -20.99 11.33
N ALA A 75 -24.01 -20.02 11.04
CA ALA A 75 -25.11 -19.61 11.92
C ALA A 75 -26.18 -20.69 12.12
N GLU A 76 -26.14 -21.80 11.36
CA GLU A 76 -27.03 -22.94 11.55
C GLU A 76 -26.66 -23.78 12.80
N TYR A 77 -25.38 -23.81 13.19
CA TYR A 77 -24.89 -24.65 14.28
C TYR A 77 -24.17 -23.89 15.40
N VAL A 78 -23.94 -22.58 15.23
CA VAL A 78 -23.40 -21.70 16.29
C VAL A 78 -24.09 -20.35 16.29
N ASP A 79 -24.30 -19.79 17.48
CA ASP A 79 -24.80 -18.44 17.65
C ASP A 79 -23.64 -17.43 17.70
N PHE A 80 -23.77 -16.34 16.95
CA PHE A 80 -22.79 -15.25 16.92
C PHE A 80 -23.24 -14.05 17.76
N SER A 81 -22.29 -13.38 18.40
CA SER A 81 -22.53 -12.08 19.03
C SER A 81 -22.61 -10.95 18.00
N LEU A 82 -23.01 -9.76 18.46
CA LEU A 82 -23.00 -8.56 17.61
C LEU A 82 -21.57 -8.28 17.12
N PRO A 83 -21.40 -7.91 15.83
CA PRO A 83 -20.10 -7.62 15.28
C PRO A 83 -19.49 -6.39 15.98
N TYR A 84 -18.31 -6.55 16.57
CA TYR A 84 -17.56 -5.45 17.20
C TYR A 84 -16.64 -4.73 16.20
N SER A 85 -16.47 -5.28 15.00
CA SER A 85 -15.68 -4.73 13.91
C SER A 85 -16.51 -4.73 12.64
N GLU A 86 -16.50 -3.62 11.90
CA GLU A 86 -17.16 -3.56 10.60
C GLU A 86 -16.46 -4.49 9.60
N SER A 87 -17.22 -5.42 9.01
CA SER A 87 -16.73 -6.25 7.92
C SER A 87 -16.78 -5.45 6.62
N GLY A 88 -15.65 -4.86 6.24
CA GLY A 88 -15.48 -4.13 4.99
C GLY A 88 -14.64 -4.91 3.98
N ALA A 89 -15.18 -5.15 2.78
CA ALA A 89 -14.37 -5.67 1.68
C ALA A 89 -13.53 -4.53 1.07
N VAL A 90 -12.21 -4.60 1.23
CA VAL A 90 -11.28 -3.63 0.63
C VAL A 90 -10.55 -4.29 -0.54
N LEU A 91 -10.67 -3.70 -1.74
CA LEU A 91 -9.91 -4.11 -2.90
C LEU A 91 -8.48 -3.57 -2.81
N VAL A 92 -7.53 -4.43 -2.44
CA VAL A 92 -6.11 -4.08 -2.45
C VAL A 92 -5.56 -4.23 -3.86
N VAL A 93 -5.41 -3.12 -4.57
CA VAL A 93 -4.75 -3.09 -5.87
C VAL A 93 -3.28 -2.75 -5.70
N LYS A 94 -2.39 -3.61 -6.22
CA LYS A 94 -0.96 -3.32 -6.27
C LYS A 94 -0.73 -2.14 -7.22
N ASN A 95 -0.56 -0.95 -6.66
CA ASN A 95 -0.21 0.24 -7.42
C ASN A 95 1.26 0.18 -7.87
N LYS A 96 1.54 -0.59 -8.92
CA LYS A 96 2.84 -0.54 -9.61
C LYS A 96 2.85 0.72 -10.47
N LYS A 97 3.25 1.86 -9.91
CA LYS A 97 3.61 3.03 -10.72
C LYS A 97 4.89 2.68 -11.47
N PRO A 98 4.90 2.58 -12.81
CA PRO A 98 6.15 2.41 -13.51
C PRO A 98 6.96 3.70 -13.31
N LEU A 99 8.07 3.61 -12.58
CA LEU A 99 9.06 4.68 -12.47
C LEU A 99 9.77 4.79 -13.83
N ASN A 100 9.07 5.33 -14.82
CA ASN A 100 9.63 5.54 -16.15
C ASN A 100 10.32 6.91 -16.19
N MET A 101 11.61 6.92 -16.53
CA MET A 101 12.42 8.13 -16.75
C MET A 101 11.79 9.11 -17.77
N TRP A 102 10.94 8.58 -18.65
CA TRP A 102 10.16 9.31 -19.65
C TRP A 102 8.99 10.14 -19.11
N ILE A 103 8.73 10.12 -17.78
CA ILE A 103 7.70 10.97 -17.17
C ILE A 103 8.00 12.47 -17.36
N PHE A 104 9.28 12.84 -17.52
CA PHE A 104 9.72 14.22 -17.78
C PHE A 104 9.47 14.69 -19.22
N ILE A 105 9.39 13.75 -20.18
CA ILE A 105 9.10 14.07 -21.59
C ILE A 105 7.59 14.20 -21.82
N LYS A 106 6.78 13.56 -20.97
CA LYS A 106 5.32 13.63 -21.03
C LYS A 106 4.73 15.06 -20.93
N PRO A 107 5.23 15.96 -20.05
CA PRO A 107 4.83 17.37 -20.06
C PRO A 107 5.47 18.20 -21.20
N LEU A 108 6.57 17.72 -21.80
CA LEU A 108 7.24 18.35 -22.94
C LEU A 108 6.51 18.00 -24.26
N ARG A 109 5.28 18.52 -24.40
CA ARG A 109 4.48 18.37 -25.63
C ARG A 109 5.23 18.93 -26.85
N TRP A 110 4.93 18.43 -28.05
CA TRP A 110 5.47 18.92 -29.33
C TRP A 110 5.39 20.45 -29.49
N ASP A 111 4.35 21.07 -28.93
CA ASP A 111 4.17 22.52 -28.90
C ASP A 111 5.34 23.25 -28.22
N LEU A 112 5.87 22.70 -27.12
CA LEU A 112 6.98 23.30 -26.37
C LEU A 112 8.33 23.06 -27.08
N TRP A 113 8.49 21.91 -27.73
CA TRP A 113 9.64 21.64 -28.61
C TRP A 113 9.70 22.62 -29.78
N LEU A 114 8.55 22.87 -30.42
CA LEU A 114 8.44 23.86 -31.49
C LEU A 114 8.74 25.27 -30.98
N ALA A 115 8.23 25.64 -29.80
CA ALA A 115 8.52 26.93 -29.19
C ALA A 115 10.01 27.14 -28.91
N ILE A 116 10.71 26.12 -28.40
CA ILE A 116 12.17 26.17 -28.18
C ILE A 116 12.92 26.34 -29.52
N ALA A 117 12.53 25.58 -30.55
CA ALA A 117 13.15 25.69 -31.87
C ALA A 117 12.96 27.09 -32.50
N VAL A 118 11.73 27.63 -32.44
CA VAL A 118 11.43 28.97 -32.95
C VAL A 118 12.19 30.05 -32.15
N ALA A 119 12.20 29.95 -30.82
CA ALA A 119 12.93 30.88 -29.97
C ALA A 119 14.44 30.85 -30.24
N SER A 120 15.01 29.66 -30.44
CA SER A 120 16.43 29.50 -30.80
C SER A 120 16.77 30.15 -32.14
N ILE A 121 15.93 29.97 -33.17
CA ILE A 121 16.12 30.61 -34.48
C ILE A 121 16.02 32.14 -34.37
N LEU A 122 15.04 32.65 -33.62
CA LEU A 122 14.89 34.09 -33.39
C LEU A 122 16.09 34.68 -32.65
N LEU A 123 16.58 34.02 -31.59
CA LEU A 123 17.78 34.43 -30.86
C LEU A 123 19.02 34.41 -31.78
N GLY A 124 19.19 33.37 -32.60
CA GLY A 124 20.27 33.29 -33.57
C GLY A 124 20.24 34.40 -34.62
N LEU A 125 19.05 34.73 -35.13
CA LEU A 125 18.87 35.83 -36.08
C LEU A 125 19.14 37.19 -35.45
N VAL A 126 18.66 37.42 -34.22
CA VAL A 126 18.93 38.66 -33.47
C VAL A 126 20.42 38.83 -33.20
N LEU A 127 21.10 37.77 -32.75
CA LEU A 127 22.55 37.77 -32.54
C LEU A 127 23.30 38.05 -33.86
N CYS A 128 22.90 37.43 -34.96
CA CYS A 128 23.50 37.67 -36.28
C CYS A 128 23.36 39.13 -36.73
N ILE A 129 22.19 39.75 -36.52
CA ILE A 129 21.98 41.16 -36.84
C ILE A 129 22.80 42.07 -35.92
N LEU A 130 22.89 41.75 -34.63
CA LEU A 130 23.68 42.49 -33.66
C LEU A 130 25.17 42.47 -34.02
N GLU A 131 25.70 41.30 -34.37
CA GLU A 131 27.08 41.10 -34.82
C GLU A 131 27.35 41.84 -36.13
N ARG A 132 26.41 41.80 -37.09
CA ARG A 132 26.56 42.52 -38.36
C ARG A 132 26.53 44.04 -38.22
N ARG A 133 25.95 44.57 -37.14
CA ARG A 133 25.98 46.01 -36.80
C ARG A 133 27.20 46.40 -35.98
N ALA A 134 27.79 45.46 -35.23
CA ALA A 134 28.98 45.66 -34.41
C ALA A 134 30.29 45.42 -35.18
N ILE A 135 30.35 45.84 -36.45
CA ILE A 135 31.61 45.90 -37.21
C ILE A 135 32.39 47.14 -36.74
N GLU A 136 33.26 46.93 -35.76
CA GLU A 136 34.51 47.71 -35.62
C GLU A 136 35.66 46.86 -36.18
N PRO A 137 36.56 47.43 -37.02
CA PRO A 137 37.49 46.66 -37.83
C PRO A 137 38.76 46.28 -37.06
N ASN A 138 38.64 45.45 -36.01
CA ASN A 138 39.81 44.96 -35.26
C ASN A 138 39.76 43.42 -35.24
N GLY A 139 40.67 42.78 -35.99
CA GLY A 139 40.63 41.37 -36.40
C GLY A 139 40.85 40.35 -35.28
N MET A 140 39.86 40.17 -34.40
CA MET A 140 39.89 39.23 -33.27
C MET A 140 38.53 38.56 -33.01
N THR A 141 37.67 38.38 -34.03
CA THR A 141 36.29 37.87 -33.88
C THR A 141 36.01 36.52 -34.53
N TYR A 142 37.02 35.73 -34.89
CA TYR A 142 36.79 34.40 -35.51
C TYR A 142 36.96 33.19 -34.56
N TRP A 143 37.15 33.40 -33.25
CA TRP A 143 37.36 32.30 -32.30
C TRP A 143 36.12 31.89 -31.49
N PHE A 144 34.98 32.57 -31.61
CA PHE A 144 33.82 32.32 -30.75
C PHE A 144 32.67 31.43 -31.27
N PRO A 145 32.49 31.08 -32.56
CA PRO A 145 31.34 30.23 -32.93
C PRO A 145 31.59 28.72 -32.80
N ILE A 146 32.84 28.24 -32.67
CA ILE A 146 33.12 26.79 -32.61
C ILE A 146 32.73 26.17 -31.26
N ALA A 147 32.70 26.96 -30.18
CA ALA A 147 32.37 26.47 -28.83
C ALA A 147 30.87 26.20 -28.62
N PHE A 148 29.99 26.55 -29.56
CA PHE A 148 28.54 26.36 -29.40
C PHE A 148 28.01 25.06 -30.03
N LEU A 149 28.87 24.20 -30.59
CA LEU A 149 28.45 22.96 -31.24
C LEU A 149 29.13 21.68 -30.73
N VAL A 150 29.70 21.70 -29.52
CA VAL A 150 30.08 20.50 -28.75
C VAL A 150 29.48 20.55 -27.35
#